data_AF-A0A9P6VS04-F1
#
_entry.id   AF-A0A9P6VS04-F1
#
_cell.length_a   1.000
_cell.length_b   1.000
_cell.length_c   1.000
_cell.angle_alpha   90.00
_cell.angle_beta   90.00
_cell.angle_gamma   90.00
#
_symmetry.space_group_name_H-M   'P 1'
#
loop_
_entity.id
_entity.type
_entity.pdbx_description
1 polymer ?
#
loop_
_entity_poly.entity_id
_entity_poly.type
_entity_poly.pdbx_seq_one_letter_code
_entity_poly.pdbx_strand_id
1 'polypeptide(L)'
;DVDLVVENLTLETANLLPNIFEIEARNYFKLSQFDQLGDVSKHSFWVSFSQVQCDLKDVAFYIKKKTGFPKITDSGYADVFLGGKGLSGKVHLESTGRKHHAFKVVNVDMKIDKLKFAVRDSKHATLINFLRPLATGLIKSAVTKALEAAVRSGLEQLDMQLSDLSERLEDAKQQEGTSKIDALKQSFNTKKNEAERKKERAEELAPDGKFSLTLDPHDKLVNWEAPDSTLAKMEVQKENARKTGNVGWESPAFDIVGGHAVSAKSTSNSHGHGASTQPASAYKA
;
A
#
# COMPACT_ATOMS: atom_id res chain seq x y z
N ASP A 1 7.06 -28.85 2.38
CA ASP A 1 6.54 -27.96 3.43
C ASP A 1 7.61 -26.93 3.80
N VAL A 2 7.25 -25.66 3.82
CA VAL A 2 8.17 -24.52 3.99
C VAL A 2 7.50 -23.52 4.92
N ASP A 3 8.16 -23.21 6.04
CA ASP A 3 7.75 -22.10 6.90
C ASP A 3 8.39 -20.82 6.37
N LEU A 4 7.56 -19.80 6.10
CA LEU A 4 8.00 -18.48 5.68
C LEU A 4 7.40 -17.43 6.63
N VAL A 5 8.27 -16.65 7.27
CA VAL A 5 7.88 -15.49 8.07
C VAL A 5 8.53 -14.25 7.44
N VAL A 6 7.74 -13.20 7.25
CA VAL A 6 8.16 -11.91 6.68
C VAL A 6 7.65 -10.80 7.60
N GLU A 7 8.57 -10.02 8.16
CA GLU A 7 8.25 -8.91 9.07
C GLU A 7 9.03 -7.63 8.72
N ASN A 8 8.69 -6.52 9.39
CA ASN A 8 9.34 -5.22 9.24
C ASN A 8 9.22 -4.62 7.82
N LEU A 9 8.01 -4.65 7.25
CA LEU A 9 7.72 -4.07 5.94
C LEU A 9 7.58 -2.54 6.06
N THR A 10 8.69 -1.84 5.87
CA THR A 10 8.68 -0.37 5.78
C THR A 10 8.29 0.03 4.35
N LEU A 11 7.13 0.66 4.21
CA LEU A 11 6.57 1.07 2.92
C LEU A 11 6.68 2.58 2.73
N GLU A 12 7.40 3.02 1.71
CA GLU A 12 7.46 4.43 1.33
C GLU A 12 6.27 4.79 0.43
N THR A 13 5.26 5.45 1.00
CA THR A 13 3.99 5.79 0.32
C THR A 13 4.18 6.62 -0.96
N ALA A 14 5.21 7.47 -1.03
CA ALA A 14 5.48 8.30 -2.21
C ALA A 14 5.77 7.48 -3.48
N ASN A 15 6.32 6.28 -3.34
CA ASN A 15 6.69 5.41 -4.46
C ASN A 15 5.60 4.39 -4.81
N LEU A 16 4.64 4.15 -3.90
CA LEU A 16 3.56 3.18 -4.09
C LEU A 16 2.46 3.67 -5.03
N LEU A 17 2.33 4.99 -5.25
CA LEU A 17 1.36 5.51 -6.20
C LEU A 17 1.84 5.22 -7.63
N PRO A 18 0.96 4.77 -8.52
CA PRO A 18 1.32 4.58 -9.92
C PRO A 18 1.59 5.94 -10.56
N ASN A 19 2.66 6.05 -11.36
CA ASN A 19 2.90 7.27 -12.14
C ASN A 19 1.86 7.46 -13.25
N ILE A 20 1.31 6.35 -13.75
CA ILE A 20 0.29 6.37 -14.81
C ILE A 20 -0.88 5.52 -14.35
N PHE A 21 -2.05 6.14 -14.39
CA PHE A 21 -3.33 5.49 -14.14
C PHE A 21 -4.27 5.82 -15.31
N GLU A 22 -4.83 4.80 -15.93
CA GLU A 22 -5.63 4.90 -17.15
C GLU A 22 -6.93 4.12 -16.96
N ILE A 23 -8.02 4.75 -17.39
CA ILE A 23 -9.32 4.09 -17.49
C ILE A 23 -9.78 4.24 -18.94
N GLU A 24 -9.95 3.12 -19.63
CA GLU A 24 -10.54 3.06 -20.96
C GLU A 24 -11.93 2.44 -20.85
N ALA A 25 -12.95 3.12 -21.37
CA ALA A 25 -14.32 2.62 -21.39
C ALA A 25 -14.81 2.54 -22.84
N ARG A 26 -15.22 1.35 -23.28
CA ARG A 26 -15.85 1.13 -24.58
C ARG A 26 -17.32 0.80 -24.35
N ASN A 27 -18.18 1.66 -24.90
CA ASN A 27 -19.62 1.51 -24.83
C ASN A 27 -20.15 1.22 -26.24
N TYR A 28 -20.91 0.14 -26.37
CA TYR A 28 -21.57 -0.25 -27.60
C TYR A 28 -23.07 -0.24 -27.38
N PHE A 29 -23.78 0.56 -28.17
CA PHE A 29 -25.23 0.64 -28.19
C PHE A 29 -25.74 0.31 -29.58
N LYS A 30 -26.71 -0.59 -29.63
CA LYS A 30 -27.55 -0.84 -30.82
C LYS A 30 -28.97 -0.51 -30.43
N LEU A 31 -29.54 0.50 -31.08
CA LEU A 31 -30.92 0.90 -30.90
C LEU A 31 -31.70 0.56 -32.16
N SER A 32 -32.86 -0.07 -32.01
CA SER A 32 -33.75 -0.40 -33.11
C SER A 32 -35.12 0.24 -32.87
N GLN A 33 -35.65 0.87 -33.91
CA GLN A 33 -37.05 1.34 -33.90
C GLN A 33 -38.07 0.18 -33.90
N PHE A 34 -37.63 -1.02 -34.27
CA PHE A 34 -38.46 -2.22 -34.35
C PHE A 34 -38.16 -3.14 -33.16
N ASP A 35 -39.17 -3.42 -32.33
CA ASP A 35 -39.07 -4.26 -31.12
C ASP A 35 -38.51 -5.66 -31.42
N GLN A 36 -38.78 -6.19 -32.62
CA GLN A 36 -38.34 -7.53 -33.03
C GLN A 36 -36.82 -7.65 -33.17
N LEU A 37 -36.10 -6.55 -33.40
CA LEU A 37 -34.65 -6.55 -33.59
C LEU A 37 -33.87 -6.37 -32.29
N GLY A 38 -34.54 -5.92 -31.23
CA GLY A 38 -34.02 -5.72 -29.88
C GLY A 38 -32.93 -4.66 -29.75
N ASP A 39 -32.90 -4.00 -28.59
CA ASP A 39 -31.81 -3.10 -28.22
C ASP A 39 -30.67 -3.89 -27.54
N VAL A 40 -29.43 -3.51 -27.82
CA VAL A 40 -28.24 -4.13 -27.22
C VAL A 40 -27.37 -3.06 -26.61
N SER A 41 -27.05 -3.20 -25.33
CA SER A 41 -26.04 -2.40 -24.64
C SER A 41 -24.92 -3.29 -24.13
N LYS A 42 -23.67 -2.98 -24.48
CA LYS A 42 -22.47 -3.67 -23.97
C LYS A 42 -21.45 -2.64 -23.52
N HIS A 43 -20.91 -2.83 -22.33
CA HIS A 43 -19.90 -1.96 -21.73
C HIS A 43 -18.67 -2.78 -21.36
N SER A 44 -17.51 -2.32 -21.79
CA SER A 44 -16.21 -2.90 -21.44
C SER A 44 -15.34 -1.81 -20.85
N PHE A 45 -14.68 -2.11 -19.73
CA PHE A 45 -13.80 -1.20 -19.01
C PHE A 45 -12.43 -1.83 -18.86
N TRP A 46 -11.38 -1.07 -19.19
CA TRP A 46 -10.02 -1.41 -18.86
C TRP A 46 -9.49 -0.42 -17.85
N VAL A 47 -8.99 -0.93 -16.74
CA VAL A 47 -8.28 -0.12 -15.73
C VAL A 47 -6.83 -0.56 -15.77
N SER A 48 -5.93 0.33 -16.16
CA SER A 48 -4.50 0.10 -16.15
C SER A 48 -3.81 1.04 -15.16
N PHE A 49 -2.82 0.50 -14.47
CA PHE A 49 -1.88 1.28 -13.68
C PHE A 49 -0.47 0.80 -13.99
N SER A 50 0.50 1.72 -14.00
CA SER A 50 1.88 1.36 -14.28
C SER A 50 2.88 2.19 -13.49
N GLN A 51 4.11 1.68 -13.42
CA GLN A 51 5.23 2.29 -12.72
C GLN A 51 5.03 2.43 -11.21
N VAL A 52 4.33 1.48 -10.58
CA VAL A 52 4.31 1.38 -9.12
C VAL A 52 5.69 0.89 -8.67
N GLN A 53 6.43 1.71 -7.95
CA GLN A 53 7.75 1.38 -7.44
C GLN A 53 7.67 1.07 -5.95
N CYS A 54 8.59 0.25 -5.45
CA CYS A 54 8.58 -0.09 -4.04
C CYS A 54 10.00 -0.41 -3.61
N ASP A 55 10.46 0.27 -2.55
CA ASP A 55 11.72 -0.05 -1.90
C ASP A 55 11.38 -0.50 -0.48
N LEU A 56 11.59 -1.78 -0.20
CA LEU A 56 11.38 -2.38 1.12
C LEU A 56 12.75 -2.64 1.72
N LYS A 57 13.04 -1.97 2.84
CA LYS A 57 14.31 -2.13 3.56
C LYS A 57 14.11 -2.93 4.83
N ASP A 58 15.16 -3.65 5.21
CA ASP A 58 15.25 -4.41 6.46
C ASP A 58 14.12 -5.43 6.64
N VAL A 59 13.66 -6.08 5.55
CA VAL A 59 12.62 -7.11 5.63
C VAL A 59 13.21 -8.34 6.30
N ALA A 60 12.75 -8.62 7.53
CA ALA A 60 13.19 -9.81 8.25
C ALA A 60 12.54 -11.04 7.60
N PHE A 61 13.37 -12.00 7.20
CA PHE A 61 12.89 -13.26 6.64
C PHE A 61 13.40 -14.46 7.43
N TYR A 62 12.53 -15.45 7.57
CA TYR A 62 12.86 -16.77 8.07
C TYR A 62 12.33 -17.82 7.10
N ILE A 63 13.21 -18.66 6.58
CA ILE A 63 12.88 -19.76 5.69
C ILE A 63 13.37 -21.06 6.31
N LYS A 64 12.44 -21.96 6.61
CA LYS A 64 12.78 -23.32 7.06
C LYS A 64 12.18 -24.34 6.10
N LYS A 65 13.05 -24.93 5.28
CA LYS A 65 12.66 -26.04 4.41
C LYS A 65 12.69 -27.34 5.20
N LYS A 66 11.51 -27.81 5.63
CA LYS A 66 11.36 -29.03 6.45
C LYS A 66 11.58 -30.33 5.67
N THR A 67 11.41 -30.32 4.35
CA THR A 67 11.40 -31.52 3.49
C THR A 67 12.31 -31.40 2.26
N GLY A 68 13.07 -32.46 1.95
CA GLY A 68 13.97 -32.57 0.79
C GLY A 68 15.46 -32.35 1.10
N PHE A 69 16.35 -32.66 0.12
CA PHE A 69 17.79 -32.39 0.18
C PHE A 69 18.13 -31.21 -0.75
N PRO A 70 18.95 -30.24 -0.31
CA PRO A 70 19.42 -30.02 1.06
C PRO A 70 18.33 -29.43 1.97
N LYS A 71 18.37 -29.79 3.27
CA LYS A 71 17.61 -29.11 4.32
C LYS A 71 18.26 -27.74 4.56
N ILE A 72 17.57 -26.67 4.19
CA ILE A 72 18.07 -25.31 4.35
C ILE A 72 17.19 -24.62 5.38
N THR A 73 17.83 -24.12 6.43
CA THR A 73 17.25 -23.16 7.36
C THR A 73 18.05 -21.90 7.20
N ASP A 74 17.39 -20.82 6.79
CA ASP A 74 18.04 -19.54 6.65
C ASP A 74 17.19 -18.43 7.24
N SER A 75 17.89 -17.45 7.80
CA SER A 75 17.31 -16.32 8.51
C SER A 75 18.21 -15.12 8.27
N GLY A 76 17.63 -13.96 8.01
CA GLY A 76 18.40 -12.75 7.80
C GLY A 76 17.50 -11.59 7.43
N TYR A 77 18.11 -10.54 6.89
CA TYR A 77 17.41 -9.37 6.37
C TYR A 77 17.49 -9.35 4.85
N ALA A 78 16.40 -8.95 4.21
CA ALA A 78 16.35 -8.76 2.77
C ALA A 78 15.86 -7.35 2.46
N ASP A 79 16.60 -6.65 1.62
CA ASP A 79 16.11 -5.45 0.97
C ASP A 79 15.49 -5.87 -0.37
N VAL A 80 14.24 -5.49 -0.59
CA VAL A 80 13.47 -5.79 -1.80
C VAL A 80 13.27 -4.51 -2.57
N PHE A 81 13.91 -4.41 -3.73
CA PHE A 81 13.79 -3.25 -4.60
C PHE A 81 13.00 -3.61 -5.86
N LEU A 82 11.84 -2.98 -6.02
CA LEU A 82 11.00 -3.00 -7.21
C LEU A 82 11.24 -1.73 -8.02
N GLY A 83 11.93 -1.87 -9.15
CA GLY A 83 12.33 -0.74 -9.99
C GLY A 83 12.10 -0.95 -11.49
N GLY A 84 12.72 -0.10 -12.30
CA GLY A 84 12.47 -0.09 -13.75
C GLY A 84 11.05 0.42 -14.03
N LYS A 85 10.26 -0.34 -14.79
CA LYS A 85 8.82 -0.07 -14.98
C LYS A 85 7.95 -0.45 -13.78
N GLY A 86 8.56 -0.92 -12.68
CA GLY A 86 7.86 -1.25 -11.44
C GLY A 86 6.86 -2.39 -11.60
N LEU A 87 5.80 -2.34 -10.79
CA LEU A 87 4.59 -3.13 -10.96
C LEU A 87 3.63 -2.37 -11.88
N SER A 88 3.04 -3.11 -12.82
CA SER A 88 1.97 -2.64 -13.69
C SER A 88 0.84 -3.67 -13.68
N GLY A 89 -0.40 -3.20 -13.68
CA GLY A 89 -1.58 -4.05 -13.73
C GLY A 89 -2.53 -3.56 -14.80
N LYS A 90 -3.19 -4.49 -15.48
CA LYS A 90 -4.31 -4.22 -16.38
C LYS A 90 -5.46 -5.13 -16.04
N VAL A 91 -6.59 -4.52 -15.70
CA VAL A 91 -7.84 -5.21 -15.37
C VAL A 91 -8.82 -4.96 -16.51
N HIS A 92 -9.43 -6.01 -17.03
CA HIS A 92 -10.51 -5.94 -18.00
C HIS A 92 -11.82 -6.40 -17.35
N LEU A 93 -12.80 -5.50 -17.32
CA LEU A 93 -14.14 -5.72 -16.80
C LEU A 93 -15.16 -5.59 -17.93
N GLU A 94 -16.19 -6.43 -17.91
CA GLU A 94 -17.32 -6.33 -18.83
C GLU A 94 -18.63 -6.27 -18.05
N SER A 95 -19.60 -5.53 -18.57
CA SER A 95 -20.96 -5.55 -18.02
C SER A 95 -21.59 -6.92 -18.26
N THR A 96 -22.20 -7.48 -17.21
CA THR A 96 -22.71 -8.85 -17.24
C THR A 96 -24.05 -9.00 -17.95
N GLY A 97 -24.80 -7.89 -18.09
CA GLY A 97 -26.21 -7.90 -18.52
C GLY A 97 -27.14 -8.72 -17.62
N ARG A 98 -26.66 -9.24 -16.48
CA ARG A 98 -27.45 -10.03 -15.53
C ARG A 98 -28.09 -9.11 -14.50
N LYS A 99 -29.24 -9.52 -13.98
CA LYS A 99 -29.91 -8.81 -12.88
C LYS A 99 -29.01 -8.82 -11.64
N HIS A 100 -28.91 -7.68 -10.97
CA HIS A 100 -28.13 -7.43 -9.74
C HIS A 100 -26.59 -7.50 -9.87
N HIS A 101 -25.98 -8.10 -10.89
CA HIS A 101 -24.51 -8.07 -11.06
C HIS A 101 -24.05 -6.87 -11.89
N ALA A 102 -23.12 -6.09 -11.36
CA ALA A 102 -22.63 -4.87 -12.02
C ALA A 102 -21.64 -5.20 -13.13
N PHE A 103 -20.65 -6.06 -12.86
CA PHE A 103 -19.58 -6.37 -13.80
C PHE A 103 -18.98 -7.76 -13.60
N LYS A 104 -18.37 -8.30 -14.65
CA LYS A 104 -17.60 -9.53 -14.63
C LYS A 104 -16.14 -9.20 -14.85
N VAL A 105 -15.27 -9.79 -14.05
CA VAL A 105 -13.82 -9.76 -14.27
C VAL A 105 -13.49 -10.71 -15.42
N VAL A 106 -13.04 -10.17 -16.55
CA VAL A 106 -12.67 -10.97 -17.74
C VAL A 106 -11.21 -11.36 -17.68
N ASN A 107 -10.35 -10.38 -17.42
CA ASN A 107 -8.92 -10.64 -17.28
C ASN A 107 -8.27 -9.71 -16.25
N VAL A 108 -7.22 -10.22 -15.61
CA VAL A 108 -6.36 -9.46 -14.69
C VAL A 108 -4.95 -9.88 -15.03
N ASP A 109 -4.21 -8.97 -15.66
CA ASP A 109 -2.79 -9.17 -15.98
C ASP A 109 -1.96 -8.29 -15.06
N MET A 110 -1.06 -8.90 -14.29
CA MET A 110 -0.09 -8.15 -13.49
C MET A 110 1.31 -8.43 -14.02
N LYS A 111 2.16 -7.41 -14.00
CA LYS A 111 3.54 -7.52 -14.47
C LYS A 111 4.47 -6.77 -13.55
N ILE A 112 5.45 -7.49 -13.04
CA ILE A 112 6.60 -6.93 -12.35
C ILE A 112 7.73 -6.81 -13.38
N ASP A 113 8.45 -5.68 -13.42
CA ASP A 113 9.58 -5.50 -14.35
C ASP A 113 10.89 -5.96 -13.70
N LYS A 114 11.51 -5.12 -12.87
CA LYS A 114 12.74 -5.43 -12.16
C LYS A 114 12.45 -5.62 -10.67
N LEU A 115 12.72 -6.83 -10.19
CA LEU A 115 12.70 -7.18 -8.78
C LEU A 115 14.11 -7.58 -8.38
N LYS A 116 14.68 -6.89 -7.40
CA LYS A 116 16.00 -7.18 -6.86
C LYS A 116 15.88 -7.51 -5.38
N PHE A 117 16.62 -8.52 -4.95
CA PHE A 117 16.74 -8.92 -3.56
C PHE A 117 18.20 -8.77 -3.14
N ALA A 118 18.45 -7.95 -2.13
CA ALA A 118 19.74 -7.88 -1.47
C ALA A 118 19.60 -8.53 -0.09
N VAL A 119 20.19 -9.71 0.07
CA VAL A 119 20.17 -10.45 1.33
C VAL A 119 21.39 -10.05 2.16
N ARG A 120 21.15 -9.67 3.40
CA ARG A 120 22.13 -9.31 4.43
C ARG A 120 22.04 -10.30 5.58
N ASP A 121 23.19 -10.56 6.21
CA ASP A 121 23.31 -11.39 7.42
C ASP A 121 22.68 -12.79 7.33
N SER A 122 22.72 -13.40 6.15
CA SER A 122 22.30 -14.79 5.94
C SER A 122 23.43 -15.77 6.25
N LYS A 123 23.08 -16.92 6.85
CA LYS A 123 24.02 -18.02 7.14
C LYS A 123 24.60 -18.64 5.87
N HIS A 124 23.90 -18.52 4.75
CA HIS A 124 24.25 -19.13 3.47
C HIS A 124 24.33 -18.11 2.33
N ALA A 125 24.91 -16.93 2.60
CA ALA A 125 24.99 -15.82 1.65
C ALA A 125 25.59 -16.21 0.27
N THR A 126 26.60 -17.07 0.22
CA THR A 126 27.24 -17.51 -1.05
C THR A 126 26.30 -18.35 -1.92
N LEU A 127 25.64 -19.34 -1.33
CA LEU A 127 24.67 -20.19 -2.03
C LEU A 127 23.47 -19.38 -2.50
N ILE A 128 23.00 -18.44 -1.68
CA ILE A 128 21.86 -17.57 -2.00
C ILE A 128 22.21 -16.62 -3.14
N ASN A 129 23.42 -16.07 -3.15
CA ASN A 129 23.87 -15.21 -4.25
C ASN A 129 23.95 -15.98 -5.57
N PHE A 130 24.35 -17.25 -5.55
CA PHE A 130 24.36 -18.12 -6.72
C PHE A 130 22.94 -18.46 -7.20
N LEU A 131 22.01 -18.74 -6.28
CA LEU A 131 20.62 -19.10 -6.60
C LEU A 131 19.71 -17.88 -6.82
N ARG A 132 20.17 -16.68 -6.51
CA ARG A 132 19.41 -15.42 -6.59
C ARG A 132 18.68 -15.23 -7.92
N PRO A 133 19.28 -15.38 -9.12
CA PRO A 133 18.56 -15.15 -10.37
C PRO A 133 17.40 -16.14 -10.58
N LEU A 134 17.59 -17.40 -10.19
CA LEU A 134 16.56 -18.43 -10.26
C LEU A 134 15.43 -18.16 -9.26
N ALA A 135 15.79 -17.88 -8.00
CA ALA A 135 14.83 -17.56 -6.95
C ALA A 135 14.04 -16.29 -7.28
N THR A 136 14.68 -15.26 -7.83
CA THR A 136 14.02 -14.01 -8.23
C THR A 136 12.96 -14.26 -9.29
N GLY A 137 13.23 -15.11 -10.29
CA GLY A 137 12.24 -15.48 -11.31
C GLY A 137 11.02 -16.19 -10.73
N LEU A 138 11.24 -17.14 -9.82
CA LEU A 138 10.16 -17.88 -9.15
C LEU A 138 9.34 -16.98 -8.22
N ILE A 139 9.99 -16.17 -7.38
CA ILE A 139 9.33 -15.23 -6.48
C ILE A 139 8.52 -14.23 -7.29
N LYS A 140 9.12 -13.68 -8.36
CA LYS A 140 8.42 -12.77 -9.27
C LYS A 140 7.15 -13.38 -9.82
N SER A 141 7.20 -14.62 -10.34
CA SER A 141 6.00 -15.30 -10.85
C SER A 141 4.98 -15.59 -9.76
N ALA A 142 5.42 -15.98 -8.57
CA ALA A 142 4.53 -16.29 -7.45
C ALA A 142 3.80 -15.04 -6.95
N VAL A 143 4.53 -13.94 -6.75
CA VAL A 143 3.97 -12.64 -6.34
C VAL A 143 3.03 -12.09 -7.41
N THR A 144 3.41 -12.16 -8.69
CA THR A 144 2.52 -11.76 -9.80
C THR A 144 1.19 -12.53 -9.75
N LYS A 145 1.23 -13.87 -9.66
CA LYS A 145 0.01 -14.70 -9.58
C LYS A 145 -0.80 -14.41 -8.32
N ALA A 146 -0.15 -14.20 -7.19
CA ALA A 146 -0.82 -13.86 -5.93
C ALA A 146 -1.54 -12.51 -6.04
N LEU A 147 -0.92 -11.50 -6.64
CA LEU A 147 -1.53 -10.19 -6.90
C LEU A 147 -2.70 -10.29 -7.88
N GLU A 148 -2.57 -11.05 -8.97
CA GLU A 148 -3.66 -11.30 -9.92
C GLU A 148 -4.86 -11.94 -9.22
N ALA A 149 -4.63 -12.97 -8.41
CA ALA A 149 -5.66 -13.65 -7.66
C ALA A 149 -6.32 -12.73 -6.61
N ALA A 150 -5.52 -11.94 -5.89
CA ALA A 150 -6.01 -11.00 -4.89
C ALA A 150 -6.89 -9.90 -5.52
N VAL A 151 -6.44 -9.31 -6.64
CA VAL A 151 -7.21 -8.29 -7.35
C VAL A 151 -8.49 -8.89 -7.96
N ARG A 152 -8.42 -10.07 -8.58
CA ARG A 152 -9.60 -10.77 -9.09
C ARG A 152 -10.62 -11.04 -7.98
N SER A 153 -10.19 -11.64 -6.88
CA SER A 153 -11.05 -11.95 -5.73
C SER A 153 -11.63 -10.68 -5.11
N GLY A 154 -10.85 -9.61 -4.99
CA GLY A 154 -11.33 -8.32 -4.49
C GLY A 154 -12.42 -7.74 -5.38
N LEU A 155 -12.24 -7.76 -6.70
CA LEU A 155 -13.24 -7.26 -7.65
C LEU A 155 -14.50 -8.12 -7.68
N GLU A 156 -14.38 -9.45 -7.57
CA GLU A 156 -15.53 -10.36 -7.44
C GLU A 156 -16.31 -10.11 -6.14
N GLN A 157 -15.61 -9.88 -5.02
CA GLN A 157 -16.25 -9.50 -3.76
C GLN A 157 -16.95 -8.14 -3.86
N LEU A 158 -16.37 -7.18 -4.55
CA LEU A 158 -17.01 -5.88 -4.80
C LEU A 158 -18.28 -6.05 -5.65
N ASP A 159 -18.26 -6.88 -6.69
CA ASP A 159 -19.47 -7.18 -7.48
C ASP A 159 -20.56 -7.83 -6.61
N MET A 160 -20.22 -8.80 -5.76
CA MET A 160 -21.17 -9.41 -4.81
C MET A 160 -21.76 -8.40 -3.82
N GLN A 161 -20.95 -7.43 -3.37
CA GLN A 161 -21.44 -6.37 -2.48
C GLN A 161 -22.39 -5.42 -3.23
N LEU A 162 -22.05 -5.07 -4.47
CA LEU A 162 -22.91 -4.24 -5.32
C LEU A 162 -24.21 -4.98 -5.66
N SER A 163 -24.18 -6.31 -5.82
CA SER A 163 -25.38 -7.09 -6.10
C SER A 163 -26.35 -7.14 -4.94
N ASP A 164 -25.85 -7.41 -3.73
CA ASP A 164 -26.65 -7.36 -2.50
C ASP A 164 -27.24 -5.95 -2.27
N LEU A 165 -26.49 -4.88 -2.58
CA LEU A 165 -27.01 -3.52 -2.53
C LEU A 165 -28.09 -3.28 -3.60
N SER A 166 -27.89 -3.77 -4.82
CA SER A 166 -28.86 -3.61 -5.91
C SER A 166 -30.17 -4.34 -5.63
N GLU A 167 -30.11 -5.56 -5.08
CA GLU A 167 -31.28 -6.36 -4.70
C GLU A 167 -32.10 -5.65 -3.61
N ARG A 168 -31.44 -5.21 -2.54
CA ARG A 168 -32.10 -4.47 -1.45
C ARG A 168 -32.72 -3.15 -1.90
N LEU A 169 -32.08 -2.44 -2.83
CA LEU A 169 -32.64 -1.20 -3.38
C LEU A 169 -33.87 -1.47 -4.26
N GLU A 170 -33.96 -2.64 -4.90
CA GLU A 170 -35.14 -3.05 -5.64
C GLU A 170 -36.27 -3.44 -4.69
N ASP A 171 -35.97 -4.21 -3.64
CA ASP A 171 -36.94 -4.58 -2.59
C ASP A 171 -37.49 -3.33 -1.86
N ALA A 172 -36.62 -2.37 -1.53
CA ALA A 172 -37.02 -1.11 -0.90
C ALA A 172 -37.81 -0.20 -1.84
N LYS A 173 -37.65 -0.33 -3.17
CA LYS A 173 -38.54 0.36 -4.13
C LYS A 173 -39.92 -0.27 -4.20
N GLN A 174 -40.04 -1.57 -3.97
CA GLN A 174 -41.33 -2.27 -3.93
C GLN A 174 -42.09 -2.03 -2.62
N GLN A 175 -41.39 -1.65 -1.54
CA GLN A 175 -41.97 -1.21 -0.27
C GLN A 175 -42.06 0.34 -0.23
N GLU A 176 -43.12 0.91 -0.79
CA GLU A 176 -43.34 2.36 -0.99
C GLU A 176 -43.47 3.23 0.29
N GLY A 177 -42.49 3.23 1.20
CA GLY A 177 -42.59 4.04 2.43
C GLY A 177 -41.32 4.46 3.15
N THR A 178 -40.14 3.92 2.83
CA THR A 178 -38.90 4.25 3.56
C THR A 178 -37.82 4.81 2.64
N SER A 179 -37.24 5.93 3.06
CA SER A 179 -36.20 6.64 2.33
C SER A 179 -35.02 5.71 2.03
N LYS A 180 -34.63 5.63 0.75
CA LYS A 180 -33.51 4.79 0.24
C LYS A 180 -32.21 4.97 1.02
N ILE A 181 -32.04 6.12 1.66
CA ILE A 181 -30.89 6.49 2.48
C ILE A 181 -30.90 5.81 3.86
N ASP A 182 -32.08 5.61 4.47
CA ASP A 182 -32.18 4.97 5.79
C ASP A 182 -31.98 3.45 5.70
N ALA A 183 -32.48 2.82 4.63
CA ALA A 183 -32.20 1.41 4.35
C ALA A 183 -30.69 1.14 4.11
N LEU A 184 -29.99 2.08 3.46
CA LEU A 184 -28.55 2.00 3.24
C LEU A 184 -27.76 2.16 4.55
N LYS A 185 -28.14 3.14 5.39
CA LYS A 185 -27.52 3.36 6.71
C LYS A 185 -27.71 2.16 7.64
N GLN A 186 -28.91 1.60 7.68
CA GLN A 186 -29.20 0.43 8.51
C GLN A 186 -28.39 -0.79 8.02
N SER A 187 -28.28 -0.98 6.71
CA SER A 187 -27.46 -2.06 6.12
C SER A 187 -25.97 -1.90 6.42
N PHE A 188 -25.45 -0.68 6.42
CA PHE A 188 -24.04 -0.42 6.74
C PHE A 188 -23.72 -0.74 8.21
N ASN A 189 -24.62 -0.37 9.12
CA ASN A 189 -24.50 -0.69 10.55
C ASN A 189 -24.63 -2.20 10.81
N THR A 190 -25.55 -2.90 10.14
CA THR A 190 -25.68 -4.36 10.29
C THR A 190 -24.44 -5.09 9.76
N LYS A 191 -23.90 -4.68 8.60
CA LYS A 191 -22.65 -5.25 8.05
C LYS A 191 -21.44 -5.00 8.95
N LYS A 192 -21.36 -3.83 9.60
CA LYS A 192 -20.32 -3.54 10.59
C LYS A 192 -20.39 -4.51 11.78
N ASN A 193 -21.58 -4.71 12.35
CA ASN A 193 -21.78 -5.62 13.48
C ASN A 193 -21.56 -7.10 13.10
N GLU A 194 -21.92 -7.51 11.88
CA GLU A 194 -21.65 -8.87 11.39
C GLU A 194 -20.17 -9.11 11.10
N ALA A 195 -19.46 -8.09 10.60
CA ALA A 195 -18.02 -8.15 10.37
C ALA A 195 -17.26 -8.27 11.70
N GLU A 196 -17.67 -7.54 12.73
CA GLU A 196 -17.13 -7.66 14.10
C GLU A 196 -17.36 -9.08 14.65
N ARG A 197 -18.58 -9.61 14.55
CA ARG A 197 -18.90 -10.99 14.99
C ARG A 197 -18.20 -12.09 14.19
N LYS A 198 -17.92 -11.87 12.90
CA LYS A 198 -17.14 -12.81 12.08
C LYS A 198 -15.66 -12.72 12.40
N LYS A 199 -15.15 -11.54 12.76
CA LYS A 199 -13.78 -11.36 13.23
C LYS A 199 -13.57 -12.11 14.55
N GLU A 200 -14.49 -11.96 15.51
CA GLU A 200 -14.48 -12.71 16.78
C GLU A 200 -14.51 -14.24 16.54
N ARG A 201 -15.39 -14.73 15.66
CA ARG A 201 -15.44 -16.16 15.32
C ARG A 201 -14.25 -16.67 14.51
N ALA A 202 -13.64 -15.83 13.68
CA ALA A 202 -12.45 -16.19 12.91
C ALA A 202 -11.20 -16.23 13.80
N GLU A 203 -11.15 -15.42 14.86
CA GLU A 203 -10.11 -15.47 15.89
C GLU A 203 -10.18 -16.77 16.72
N GLU A 204 -11.37 -17.35 16.93
CA GLU A 204 -11.56 -18.63 17.63
C GLU A 204 -11.26 -19.88 16.78
N LEU A 205 -11.39 -19.80 15.46
CA LEU A 205 -11.24 -20.94 14.54
C LEU A 205 -9.96 -20.92 13.68
N ALA A 206 -9.01 -20.02 13.97
CA ALA A 206 -7.86 -19.81 13.10
C ALA A 206 -6.97 -21.07 12.96
N PRO A 207 -6.81 -21.64 11.74
CA PRO A 207 -5.73 -22.58 11.45
C PRO A 207 -4.36 -21.85 11.47
N ASP A 208 -3.28 -22.63 11.54
CA ASP A 208 -1.87 -22.33 11.87
C ASP A 208 -1.12 -21.23 11.02
N GLY A 209 -1.76 -20.09 10.74
CA GLY A 209 -1.16 -18.96 10.02
C GLY A 209 -1.74 -17.62 10.48
N LYS A 210 -0.93 -16.83 11.21
CA LYS A 210 -1.30 -15.52 11.75
C LYS A 210 -0.77 -14.41 10.82
N PHE A 211 -1.67 -13.73 10.09
CA PHE A 211 -1.36 -12.45 9.45
C PHE A 211 -1.76 -11.31 10.40
N SER A 212 -0.79 -10.56 10.93
CA SER A 212 -1.04 -9.44 11.82
C SER A 212 -0.47 -8.17 11.19
N LEU A 213 -1.34 -7.22 10.85
CA LEU A 213 -0.93 -5.88 10.45
C LEU A 213 -0.75 -5.06 11.74
N THR A 214 0.47 -5.03 12.25
CA THR A 214 0.80 -4.29 13.47
C THR A 214 1.22 -2.88 13.11
N LEU A 215 0.41 -1.91 13.55
CA LEU A 215 0.73 -0.48 13.42
C LEU A 215 1.72 -0.04 14.51
N ASP A 216 1.72 -0.74 15.64
CA ASP A 216 2.63 -0.50 16.75
C ASP A 216 3.85 -1.46 16.71
N PRO A 217 5.08 -0.94 16.82
CA PRO A 217 6.31 -1.74 16.78
C PRO A 217 6.43 -2.82 17.88
N HIS A 218 5.69 -2.70 18.99
CA HIS A 218 5.78 -3.65 20.10
C HIS A 218 4.99 -4.95 19.88
N ASP A 219 4.10 -5.00 18.90
CA ASP A 219 3.27 -6.19 18.62
C ASP A 219 3.89 -7.15 17.58
N LYS A 220 5.19 -7.00 17.25
CA LYS A 220 5.92 -7.89 16.33
C LYS A 220 5.83 -9.35 16.82
N LEU A 221 5.64 -10.30 15.90
CA LEU A 221 5.54 -11.73 16.27
C LEU A 221 6.91 -12.32 16.58
N VAL A 222 7.98 -11.75 16.02
CA VAL A 222 9.36 -12.14 16.30
C VAL A 222 10.13 -10.94 16.88
N ASN A 223 10.74 -11.12 18.05
CA ASN A 223 11.60 -10.12 18.70
C ASN A 223 13.02 -10.14 18.11
N TRP A 224 13.14 -9.81 16.83
CA TRP A 224 14.40 -9.80 16.08
C TRP A 224 14.55 -8.47 15.33
N GLU A 225 15.52 -7.65 15.74
CA GLU A 225 15.73 -6.31 15.19
C GLU A 225 17.06 -6.19 14.46
N ALA A 226 17.05 -5.54 13.30
CA ALA A 226 18.29 -5.32 12.54
C ALA A 226 19.22 -4.41 13.34
N PRO A 227 20.54 -4.72 13.43
CA PRO A 227 21.50 -3.90 14.16
C PRO A 227 21.51 -2.42 13.76
N ASP A 228 20.99 -2.10 12.57
CA ASP A 228 20.92 -0.76 11.98
C ASP A 228 19.52 -0.37 11.46
N SER A 229 18.46 -1.04 11.93
CA SER A 229 17.08 -0.90 11.41
C SER A 229 16.63 0.55 11.34
N THR A 230 16.10 0.96 10.19
CA THR A 230 15.45 2.28 10.04
C THR A 230 14.26 2.44 10.99
N LEU A 231 13.55 1.34 11.29
CA LEU A 231 12.41 1.36 12.21
C LEU A 231 12.86 1.70 13.64
N ALA A 232 13.95 1.09 14.13
CA ALA A 232 14.51 1.37 15.45
C ALA A 232 14.98 2.83 15.58
N LYS A 233 15.58 3.39 14.52
CA LYS A 233 16.00 4.80 14.47
C LYS A 233 14.79 5.76 14.52
N MET A 234 13.72 5.44 13.78
CA MET A 234 12.46 6.20 13.83
C MET A 234 11.77 6.08 15.19
N GLU A 235 11.86 4.92 15.84
CA GLU A 235 11.30 4.70 17.18
C GLU A 235 12.03 5.53 18.23
N VAL A 236 13.37 5.54 18.22
CA VAL A 236 14.17 6.39 19.10
C VAL A 236 13.84 7.87 18.88
N GLN A 237 13.66 8.32 17.64
CA GLN A 237 13.22 9.69 17.35
C GLN A 237 11.81 9.98 17.88
N LYS A 238 10.85 9.06 17.68
CA LYS A 238 9.48 9.19 18.17
C LYS A 238 9.42 9.20 19.70
N GLU A 239 10.19 8.34 20.35
CA GLU A 239 10.29 8.29 21.82
C GLU A 239 10.97 9.54 22.38
N ASN A 240 12.05 10.02 21.73
CA ASN A 240 12.68 11.29 22.07
C ASN A 240 11.70 12.45 21.93
N ALA A 241 10.94 12.53 20.83
CA ALA A 241 9.90 13.55 20.67
C ALA A 241 8.78 13.45 21.71
N ARG A 242 8.42 12.23 22.14
CA ARG A 242 7.46 12.01 23.23
C ARG A 242 8.01 12.46 24.59
N LYS A 243 9.33 12.34 24.80
CA LYS A 243 10.04 12.77 26.02
C LYS A 243 10.32 14.28 26.04
N THR A 244 10.61 14.89 24.89
CA THR A 244 10.84 16.34 24.74
C THR A 244 9.57 17.14 24.49
N GLY A 245 8.39 16.51 24.63
CA GLY A 245 7.09 17.14 24.41
C GLY A 245 6.84 18.30 25.36
N ASN A 246 7.30 19.49 24.98
CA ASN A 246 6.93 20.75 25.60
C ASN A 246 6.64 21.79 24.50
N VAL A 247 5.38 22.26 24.51
CA VAL A 247 4.88 23.58 24.06
C VAL A 247 4.62 23.84 22.56
N GLY A 248 4.22 22.84 21.75
CA GLY A 248 3.81 23.14 20.36
C GLY A 248 2.94 22.07 19.68
N TRP A 249 2.31 22.47 18.57
CA TRP A 249 1.75 21.53 17.57
C TRP A 249 2.85 20.87 16.72
N GLU A 250 4.05 21.43 16.77
CA GLU A 250 5.24 20.89 16.12
C GLU A 250 5.90 19.79 16.95
N SER A 251 6.44 18.79 16.27
CA SER A 251 7.17 17.70 16.90
C SER A 251 8.65 17.82 16.57
N PRO A 252 9.54 17.82 17.57
CA PRO A 252 10.99 17.89 17.34
C PRO A 252 11.55 16.64 16.64
N ALA A 253 10.77 15.56 16.50
CA ALA A 253 11.17 14.40 15.69
C ALA A 253 11.24 14.70 14.18
N PHE A 254 10.57 15.76 13.70
CA PHE A 254 10.52 16.11 12.28
C PHE A 254 11.25 17.42 11.95
N ASP A 255 11.96 18.00 12.92
CA ASP A 255 12.78 19.17 12.67
C ASP A 255 14.08 18.74 11.96
N ILE A 256 14.15 18.98 10.65
CA ILE A 256 15.28 18.59 9.79
C ILE A 256 16.47 19.54 9.96
N VAL A 257 16.29 20.66 10.67
CA VAL A 257 17.35 21.66 10.87
C VAL A 257 18.00 21.45 12.24
N GLY A 258 19.17 20.82 12.25
CA GLY A 258 20.03 20.81 13.43
C GLY A 258 20.20 22.23 13.98
N GLY A 259 19.79 22.44 15.23
CA GLY A 259 19.78 23.74 15.89
C GLY A 259 21.17 24.37 15.99
N HIS A 260 21.54 25.15 14.97
CA HIS A 260 22.43 26.30 15.09
C HIS A 260 21.64 27.56 14.76
N ALA A 261 20.63 27.85 15.57
CA ALA A 261 19.97 29.14 15.55
C ALA A 261 20.92 30.19 16.15
N VAL A 262 21.59 30.94 15.28
CA VAL A 262 22.25 32.19 15.64
C VAL A 262 21.21 33.10 16.27
N SER A 263 21.40 33.41 17.55
CA SER A 263 20.54 34.32 18.31
C SER A 263 20.55 35.71 17.68
N ALA A 264 19.49 36.05 16.95
CA ALA A 264 19.22 37.42 16.52
C ALA A 264 18.75 38.24 17.72
N LYS A 265 19.71 38.86 18.42
CA LYS A 265 19.44 39.79 19.51
C LYS A 265 18.92 41.11 18.93
N SER A 266 17.61 41.29 18.99
CA SER A 266 16.94 42.58 18.80
C SER A 266 17.32 43.53 19.93
N THR A 267 17.95 44.67 19.62
CA THR A 267 17.87 45.88 20.45
C THR A 267 17.88 47.15 19.60
N SER A 268 16.69 47.75 19.57
CA SER A 268 16.35 49.19 19.62
C SER A 268 16.98 50.18 18.63
N ASN A 269 16.08 50.70 17.79
CA ASN A 269 16.21 51.94 17.03
C ASN A 269 16.07 53.14 17.98
N SER A 270 17.04 54.07 18.00
CA SER A 270 16.82 55.44 18.50
C SER A 270 17.42 56.45 17.52
N HIS A 271 16.61 57.44 17.16
CA HIS A 271 16.94 58.56 16.28
C HIS A 271 17.99 59.49 16.88
N GLY A 272 18.90 59.99 16.04
CA GLY A 272 19.79 61.10 16.36
C GLY A 272 20.40 61.72 15.09
N HIS A 273 20.03 62.96 14.81
CA HIS A 273 20.56 63.83 13.76
C HIS A 273 22.09 63.97 13.77
N GLY A 274 22.72 64.19 12.60
CA GLY A 274 24.03 64.86 12.56
C GLY A 274 24.90 64.58 11.35
N ALA A 275 24.81 65.47 10.36
CA ALA A 275 25.90 66.04 9.54
C ALA A 275 27.10 65.18 9.06
N SER A 276 27.26 65.25 7.74
CA SER A 276 28.49 65.63 7.01
C SER A 276 29.58 64.60 6.66
N THR A 277 29.99 64.76 5.40
CA THR A 277 31.34 64.57 4.81
C THR A 277 31.82 63.17 4.41
N GLN A 278 31.81 62.96 3.08
CA GLN A 278 32.86 62.24 2.34
C GLN A 278 34.27 62.78 2.72
N PRO A 279 35.34 61.99 2.52
CA PRO A 279 36.01 62.04 1.23
C PRO A 279 36.44 60.68 0.66
N ALA A 280 36.61 60.69 -0.66
CA ALA A 280 37.18 59.63 -1.48
C ALA A 280 38.72 59.54 -1.37
N SER A 281 39.23 58.32 -1.49
CA SER A 281 40.56 57.95 -2.04
C SER A 281 40.80 56.48 -1.70
N ALA A 282 41.53 55.66 -2.43
CA ALA A 282 42.11 55.68 -3.76
C ALA A 282 42.65 54.26 -3.95
N TYR A 283 42.71 53.81 -5.20
CA TYR A 283 43.42 52.60 -5.62
C TYR A 283 44.84 52.50 -5.04
N LYS A 284 45.28 51.29 -4.69
CA LYS A 284 46.57 50.75 -5.17
C LYS A 284 46.77 49.26 -4.90
N ALA A 285 47.23 48.60 -5.98
CA ALA A 285 47.95 47.34 -6.13
C ALA A 285 47.27 46.04 -5.68
#